data_AF-A0A968S640-F1
#
_entry.id   AF-A0A968S640-F1
#
_cell.length_a   1.000
_cell.length_b   1.000
_cell.length_c   1.000
_cell.angle_alpha   90.00
_cell.angle_beta   90.00
_cell.angle_gamma   90.00
#
_symmetry.space_group_name_H-M   'P 1'
#
loop_
_entity.id
_entity.type
_entity.pdbx_description
1 polymer ?
#
loop_
_entity_poly.entity_id
_entity_poly.type
_entity_poly.pdbx_seq_one_letter_code
_entity_poly.pdbx_strand_id
1 'polypeptide(L)'
;MQILLSVLLAFLVCSFLEYWIHRLMHHWSWFGRITKHQKHHSHNTGAGVFVELGNYCAIVPFVTIPAFLVAPAMGIGVLVGSLLYVAFAAYAHQLQHDNPTKCFWLKMPLHYVHHGQNQWHYNYGLVIDWWDYVFGTYKPADWLTPELSNQPHRHYWQLKWR
;
A
#
# COMPACT_ATOMS: atom_id res chain seq x y z
N MET A 1 -2.18 26.57 -7.05
CA MET A 1 -2.64 26.19 -5.70
C MET A 1 -3.68 25.08 -5.72
N GLN A 2 -4.78 25.22 -6.48
CA GLN A 2 -5.85 24.21 -6.53
C GLN A 2 -5.38 22.82 -6.98
N ILE A 3 -4.58 22.71 -8.05
CA ILE A 3 -4.08 21.42 -8.56
C ILE A 3 -3.21 20.71 -7.50
N LEU A 4 -2.26 21.43 -6.89
CA LEU A 4 -1.40 20.86 -5.86
C LEU A 4 -2.21 20.34 -4.66
N LEU A 5 -3.22 21.08 -4.23
CA LEU A 5 -4.11 20.63 -3.16
C LEU A 5 -4.87 19.36 -3.58
N SER A 6 -5.39 19.30 -4.80
CA SER A 6 -6.03 18.09 -5.34
C SER A 6 -5.09 16.89 -5.41
N VAL A 7 -3.82 17.11 -5.76
CA VAL A 7 -2.78 16.05 -5.76
C VAL A 7 -2.58 15.50 -4.35
N LEU A 8 -2.36 16.37 -3.37
CA LEU A 8 -2.12 15.97 -1.98
C LEU A 8 -3.34 15.28 -1.37
N LEU A 9 -4.54 15.82 -1.63
CA LEU A 9 -5.78 15.23 -1.15
C LEU A 9 -6.06 13.87 -1.79
N ALA A 10 -5.82 13.73 -3.10
CA ALA A 10 -5.99 12.45 -3.78
C ALA A 10 -5.03 11.39 -3.26
N PHE A 11 -3.77 11.75 -2.99
CA PHE A 11 -2.81 10.84 -2.36
C PHE A 11 -3.32 10.36 -1.00
N LEU A 12 -3.84 11.27 -0.16
CA LEU A 12 -4.41 10.93 1.14
C LEU A 12 -5.67 10.05 1.00
N VAL A 13 -6.59 10.39 0.09
CA VAL A 13 -7.81 9.61 -0.16
C VAL A 13 -7.48 8.21 -0.68
N CYS A 14 -6.53 8.07 -1.61
CA CYS A 14 -6.11 6.75 -2.07
C CYS A 14 -5.47 5.93 -0.94
N SER A 15 -4.70 6.55 -0.04
CA SER A 15 -4.19 5.87 1.16
C SER A 15 -5.27 5.37 2.10
N PHE A 16 -6.34 6.15 2.25
CA PHE A 16 -7.50 5.75 3.05
C PHE A 16 -8.25 4.58 2.43
N LEU A 17 -8.45 4.64 1.11
CA LEU A 17 -9.14 3.58 0.38
C LEU A 17 -8.32 2.28 0.37
N GLU A 18 -7.01 2.36 0.21
CA GLU A 18 -6.10 1.21 0.32
C GLU A 18 -6.25 0.52 1.68
N TYR A 19 -6.13 1.29 2.78
CA TYR A 19 -6.32 0.79 4.14
C TYR A 19 -7.66 0.04 4.30
N TRP A 20 -8.77 0.65 3.86
CA TRP A 20 -10.09 0.04 4.01
C TRP A 20 -10.29 -1.17 3.13
N ILE A 21 -9.84 -1.12 1.88
CA ILE A 21 -9.90 -2.26 0.97
C ILE A 21 -9.12 -3.43 1.56
N HIS A 22 -7.89 -3.19 2.04
CA HIS A 22 -7.08 -4.22 2.67
C HIS A 22 -7.78 -4.81 3.91
N ARG A 23 -8.31 -3.95 4.78
CA ARG A 23 -9.08 -4.38 5.96
C ARG A 23 -10.31 -5.20 5.58
N LEU A 24 -11.06 -4.80 4.55
CA LEU A 24 -12.23 -5.52 4.07
C LEU A 24 -11.86 -6.87 3.44
N MET A 25 -10.71 -6.98 2.77
CA MET A 25 -10.24 -8.26 2.22
C MET A 25 -9.98 -9.30 3.31
N HIS A 26 -9.61 -8.85 4.51
CA HIS A 26 -9.47 -9.71 5.70
C HIS A 26 -10.79 -9.97 6.41
N HIS A 27 -11.67 -8.97 6.48
CA HIS A 27 -12.95 -9.09 7.15
C HIS A 27 -13.94 -9.99 6.38
N TRP A 28 -13.97 -9.88 5.04
CA TRP A 28 -14.85 -10.66 4.17
C TRP A 28 -14.06 -11.66 3.35
N SER A 29 -14.11 -12.92 3.75
CA SER A 29 -13.36 -14.01 3.10
C SER A 29 -13.62 -14.11 1.60
N TRP A 30 -14.86 -13.89 1.14
CA TRP A 30 -15.19 -13.88 -0.28
C TRP A 30 -14.46 -12.76 -1.03
N PHE A 31 -14.33 -11.57 -0.44
CA PHE A 31 -13.66 -10.43 -1.05
C PHE A 31 -12.17 -10.69 -1.14
N GLY A 32 -11.55 -11.18 -0.07
CA GLY A 32 -10.14 -11.59 -0.07
C GLY A 32 -9.81 -12.71 -1.06
N ARG A 33 -10.76 -13.58 -1.42
CA ARG A 33 -10.57 -14.58 -2.50
C ARG A 33 -10.60 -13.94 -3.87
N ILE A 34 -11.60 -13.11 -4.16
CA ILE A 34 -11.78 -12.49 -5.49
C ILE A 34 -10.61 -11.54 -5.81
N THR A 35 -10.11 -10.82 -4.80
CA THR A 35 -8.94 -9.96 -4.96
C THR A 35 -7.60 -10.70 -4.92
N LYS A 36 -7.63 -12.03 -4.75
CA LYS A 36 -6.44 -12.90 -4.57
C LYS A 36 -5.60 -12.59 -3.34
N HIS A 37 -6.07 -11.74 -2.43
CA HIS A 37 -5.37 -11.39 -1.19
C HIS A 37 -5.12 -12.61 -0.30
N GLN A 38 -6.10 -13.51 -0.18
CA GLN A 38 -5.91 -14.75 0.59
C GLN A 38 -4.83 -15.65 -0.02
N LYS A 39 -4.75 -15.70 -1.35
CA LYS A 39 -3.68 -16.43 -2.05
C LYS A 39 -2.33 -15.75 -1.82
N HIS A 40 -2.28 -14.42 -1.85
CA HIS A 40 -1.08 -13.66 -1.51
C HIS A 40 -0.56 -14.01 -0.10
N HIS A 41 -1.44 -14.03 0.89
CA HIS A 41 -1.13 -14.47 2.26
C HIS A 41 -0.59 -15.90 2.34
N SER A 42 -1.19 -16.83 1.60
CA SER A 42 -0.74 -18.23 1.64
C SER A 42 0.65 -18.45 1.04
N HIS A 43 1.06 -17.62 0.06
CA HIS A 43 2.38 -17.73 -0.56
C HIS A 43 3.41 -16.83 0.11
N ASN A 44 2.98 -15.79 0.81
CA ASN A 44 3.82 -14.79 1.47
C ASN A 44 4.93 -14.23 0.56
N THR A 45 4.58 -13.89 -0.67
CA THR A 45 5.50 -13.30 -1.65
C THR A 45 4.78 -12.24 -2.46
N GLY A 46 5.44 -11.10 -2.74
CA GLY A 46 4.89 -10.07 -3.60
C GLY A 46 4.75 -10.54 -5.05
N ALA A 47 3.72 -10.05 -5.74
CA ALA A 47 3.49 -10.38 -7.15
C ALA A 47 4.43 -9.65 -8.12
N GLY A 48 5.20 -8.68 -7.64
CA GLY A 48 6.06 -7.82 -8.43
C GLY A 48 5.44 -6.44 -8.66
N VAL A 49 6.28 -5.40 -8.72
CA VAL A 49 5.83 -3.99 -8.74
C VAL A 49 4.81 -3.71 -9.86
N PHE A 50 4.99 -4.23 -11.08
CA PHE A 50 4.05 -3.95 -12.17
C PHE A 50 2.70 -4.64 -12.01
N VAL A 51 2.68 -5.84 -11.43
CA VAL A 51 1.43 -6.57 -11.16
C VAL A 51 0.64 -5.84 -10.07
N GLU A 52 1.31 -5.44 -8.99
CA GLU A 52 0.70 -4.66 -7.92
C GLU A 52 0.21 -3.29 -8.41
N LEU A 53 0.98 -2.61 -9.27
CA LEU A 53 0.56 -1.37 -9.90
C LEU A 53 -0.74 -1.54 -10.69
N GLY A 54 -0.84 -2.62 -11.48
CA GLY A 54 -2.08 -2.94 -12.19
C GLY A 54 -3.27 -3.15 -11.27
N ASN A 55 -3.07 -3.86 -10.15
CA ASN A 55 -4.11 -4.09 -9.14
C ASN A 55 -4.56 -2.77 -8.50
N TYR A 56 -3.63 -1.91 -8.09
CA TYR A 56 -3.96 -0.64 -7.45
C TYR A 56 -4.58 0.38 -8.44
N CYS A 57 -4.18 0.36 -9.71
CA CYS A 57 -4.78 1.21 -10.74
C CYS A 57 -6.30 1.01 -10.90
N ALA A 58 -6.84 -0.15 -10.50
CA ALA A 58 -8.29 -0.42 -10.55
C ALA A 58 -9.12 0.60 -9.75
N ILE A 59 -8.54 1.25 -8.73
CA ILE A 59 -9.25 2.24 -7.92
C ILE A 59 -9.24 3.65 -8.52
N VAL A 60 -8.27 3.95 -9.38
CA VAL A 60 -8.03 5.32 -9.89
C VAL A 60 -9.27 5.91 -10.57
N PRO A 61 -10.01 5.20 -11.45
CA PRO A 61 -11.21 5.75 -12.08
C PRO A 61 -12.30 6.18 -11.09
N PHE A 62 -12.43 5.48 -9.96
CA PHE A 62 -13.47 5.76 -8.96
C PHE A 62 -13.26 7.08 -8.22
N VAL A 63 -12.02 7.57 -8.14
CA VAL A 63 -11.70 8.88 -7.57
C VAL A 63 -11.56 9.96 -8.64
N THR A 64 -11.04 9.63 -9.83
CA THR A 64 -10.77 10.63 -10.87
C THR A 64 -12.01 11.05 -11.65
N ILE A 65 -12.90 10.12 -12.02
CA ILE A 65 -14.10 10.44 -12.81
C ILE A 65 -14.98 11.47 -12.08
N PRO A 66 -15.35 11.29 -10.80
CA PRO A 66 -16.12 12.30 -10.07
C PRO A 66 -15.42 13.65 -10.02
N ALA A 67 -14.09 13.66 -9.92
CA ALA A 67 -13.33 14.90 -9.87
C ALA A 67 -13.37 15.67 -11.21
N PHE A 68 -13.33 14.97 -12.34
CA PHE A 68 -13.51 15.57 -13.66
C PHE A 68 -14.91 16.13 -13.88
N LEU A 69 -15.94 15.53 -13.28
CA LEU A 69 -17.31 16.06 -13.34
C LEU A 69 -17.48 17.38 -12.59
N VAL A 70 -16.65 17.65 -11.58
CA VAL A 70 -16.68 18.91 -10.83
C VAL A 70 -15.86 19.99 -11.53
N ALA A 71 -14.61 19.69 -11.93
CA ALA A 71 -13.77 20.63 -12.66
C ALA A 71 -12.59 19.93 -13.35
N PRO A 72 -12.23 20.30 -14.60
CA PRO A 72 -11.07 19.72 -15.29
C PRO A 72 -9.75 19.82 -14.50
N ALA A 73 -9.48 20.98 -13.90
CA ALA A 73 -8.27 21.19 -13.09
C ALA A 73 -8.22 20.28 -11.85
N MET A 74 -9.37 20.03 -11.22
CA MET A 74 -9.47 19.11 -10.09
C MET A 74 -9.28 17.67 -10.55
N GLY A 75 -9.91 17.27 -11.65
CA GLY A 75 -9.72 15.96 -12.27
C GLY A 75 -8.25 15.65 -12.59
N ILE A 76 -7.53 16.62 -13.17
CA ILE A 76 -6.09 16.48 -13.43
C ILE A 76 -5.30 16.28 -12.14
N GLY A 77 -5.53 17.14 -11.12
CA GLY A 77 -4.83 17.03 -9.84
C GLY A 77 -5.10 15.70 -9.13
N VAL A 78 -6.35 15.25 -9.13
CA VAL A 78 -6.72 13.95 -8.55
C VAL A 78 -6.10 12.81 -9.32
N LEU A 79 -6.11 12.84 -10.65
CA LEU A 79 -5.46 11.81 -11.48
C LEU A 79 -3.98 11.68 -11.16
N VAL A 80 -3.25 12.80 -11.13
CA VAL A 80 -1.82 12.80 -10.80
C VAL A 80 -1.58 12.28 -9.38
N GLY A 81 -2.32 12.77 -8.38
CA GLY A 81 -2.18 12.31 -7.00
C GLY A 81 -2.48 10.83 -6.80
N SER A 82 -3.55 10.33 -7.43
CA SER A 82 -3.90 8.91 -7.41
C SER A 82 -2.83 8.05 -8.08
N LEU A 83 -2.31 8.46 -9.25
CA LEU A 83 -1.25 7.73 -9.95
C LEU A 83 0.06 7.70 -9.14
N LEU A 84 0.43 8.82 -8.51
CA LEU A 84 1.58 8.87 -7.61
C LEU A 84 1.41 7.92 -6.43
N TYR A 85 0.22 7.90 -5.82
CA TYR A 85 -0.06 6.99 -4.71
C TYR A 85 0.03 5.53 -5.14
N VAL A 86 -0.67 5.11 -6.20
CA VAL A 86 -0.68 3.68 -6.61
C VAL A 86 0.69 3.20 -7.07
N ALA A 87 1.49 4.07 -7.70
CA ALA A 87 2.87 3.77 -8.04
C ALA A 87 3.73 3.55 -6.79
N PHE A 88 3.58 4.42 -5.79
CA PHE A 88 4.33 4.28 -4.54
C PHE A 88 3.83 3.10 -3.69
N ALA A 89 2.52 2.83 -3.66
CA ALA A 89 1.94 1.66 -3.01
C ALA A 89 2.45 0.35 -3.62
N ALA A 90 2.46 0.23 -4.95
CA ALA A 90 3.02 -0.94 -5.65
C ALA A 90 4.50 -1.16 -5.31
N TYR A 91 5.28 -0.08 -5.33
CA TYR A 91 6.69 -0.12 -4.96
C TYR A 91 6.90 -0.51 -3.49
N ALA A 92 6.17 0.12 -2.57
CA ALA A 92 6.26 -0.12 -1.14
C ALA A 92 5.83 -1.54 -0.77
N HIS A 93 4.77 -2.05 -1.40
CA HIS A 93 4.32 -3.43 -1.23
C HIS A 93 5.45 -4.40 -1.56
N GLN A 94 6.04 -4.29 -2.75
CA GLN A 94 7.13 -5.19 -3.13
C GLN A 94 8.38 -4.98 -2.27
N LEU A 95 8.72 -3.74 -1.93
CA LEU A 95 9.87 -3.44 -1.08
C LEU A 95 9.73 -4.09 0.30
N GLN A 96 8.53 -4.14 0.87
CA GLN A 96 8.32 -4.79 2.17
C GLN A 96 8.47 -6.31 2.11
N HIS A 97 8.23 -6.94 0.96
CA HIS A 97 8.56 -8.36 0.76
C HIS A 97 10.05 -8.61 0.54
N ASP A 98 10.71 -7.77 -0.26
CA ASP A 98 12.07 -8.01 -0.72
C ASP A 98 13.14 -7.46 0.24
N ASN A 99 12.90 -6.30 0.84
CA ASN A 99 13.83 -5.63 1.76
C ASN A 99 13.09 -4.63 2.70
N PRO A 100 12.42 -5.13 3.75
CA PRO A 100 11.62 -4.30 4.66
C PRO A 100 12.42 -3.23 5.42
N THR A 101 13.74 -3.40 5.57
CA THR A 101 14.63 -2.42 6.24
C THR A 101 14.75 -1.09 5.47
N LYS A 102 14.38 -1.09 4.19
CA LYS A 102 14.43 0.09 3.32
C LYS A 102 13.17 0.96 3.38
N CYS A 103 12.15 0.56 4.14
CA CYS A 103 10.95 1.35 4.38
C CYS A 103 11.18 2.41 5.48
N PHE A 104 12.22 3.24 5.34
CA PHE A 104 12.67 4.20 6.36
C PHE A 104 11.64 5.29 6.70
N TRP A 105 10.63 5.48 5.86
CA TRP A 105 9.55 6.45 6.10
C TRP A 105 8.46 5.90 7.02
N LEU A 106 8.49 4.60 7.33
CA LEU A 106 7.62 3.96 8.32
C LEU A 106 8.42 3.64 9.58
N LYS A 107 7.76 3.74 10.74
CA LYS A 107 8.34 3.27 12.02
C LYS A 107 8.62 1.76 11.99
N MET A 108 7.81 1.03 11.23
CA MET A 108 7.89 -0.42 11.04
C MET A 108 7.26 -0.75 9.67
N PRO A 109 7.84 -1.68 8.90
CA PRO A 109 7.28 -2.13 7.62
C PRO A 109 6.01 -2.93 7.88
N LEU A 110 4.86 -2.25 7.85
CA LEU A 110 3.55 -2.73 8.30
C LEU A 110 3.15 -4.04 7.62
N HIS A 111 3.21 -4.10 6.29
CA HIS A 111 2.83 -5.27 5.51
C HIS A 111 3.77 -6.45 5.75
N TYR A 112 5.08 -6.19 5.83
CA TYR A 112 6.06 -7.21 6.19
C TYR A 112 5.72 -7.87 7.52
N VAL A 113 5.42 -7.06 8.54
CA VAL A 113 5.07 -7.55 9.88
C VAL A 113 3.70 -8.20 9.90
N HIS A 114 2.74 -7.61 9.19
CA HIS A 114 1.38 -8.13 9.03
C HIS A 114 1.41 -9.59 8.56
N HIS A 115 2.23 -9.87 7.54
CA HIS A 115 2.50 -11.21 7.06
C HIS A 115 3.37 -12.05 8.01
N GLY A 116 4.56 -11.55 8.36
CA GLY A 116 5.58 -12.30 9.08
C GLY A 116 5.17 -12.73 10.49
N GLN A 117 4.21 -12.02 11.10
CA GLN A 117 3.73 -12.30 12.45
C GLN A 117 2.23 -12.61 12.52
N ASN A 118 1.61 -12.98 11.39
CA ASN A 118 0.18 -13.35 11.31
C ASN A 118 -0.75 -12.27 11.91
N GLN A 119 -0.45 -10.99 11.70
CA GLN A 119 -1.26 -9.91 12.25
C GLN A 119 -2.45 -9.60 11.34
N TRP A 120 -3.22 -10.62 10.95
CA TRP A 120 -4.34 -10.56 9.99
C TRP A 120 -5.46 -9.57 10.37
N HIS A 121 -5.48 -9.12 11.63
CA HIS A 121 -6.43 -8.15 12.16
C HIS A 121 -5.85 -6.77 12.48
N TYR A 122 -4.60 -6.50 12.09
CA TYR A 122 -3.83 -5.30 12.44
C TYR A 122 -2.93 -4.84 11.28
N ASN A 123 -2.42 -3.61 11.35
CA ASN A 123 -1.42 -3.05 10.42
C ASN A 123 -1.83 -3.19 8.95
N TYR A 124 -3.00 -2.65 8.61
CA TYR A 124 -3.55 -2.73 7.25
C TYR A 124 -2.95 -1.69 6.31
N GLY A 125 -2.38 -0.60 6.82
CA GLY A 125 -1.73 0.41 6.01
C GLY A 125 -0.51 -0.15 5.29
N LEU A 126 -0.30 0.28 4.05
CA LEU A 126 0.84 -0.15 3.24
C LEU A 126 1.95 0.90 3.18
N VAL A 127 1.56 2.13 2.82
CA VAL A 127 2.48 3.26 2.59
C VAL A 127 2.63 4.13 3.83
N ILE A 128 1.54 4.31 4.59
CA ILE A 128 1.48 5.10 5.82
C ILE A 128 0.72 4.30 6.89
N ASP A 129 1.07 4.52 8.16
CA ASP A 129 0.44 3.88 9.34
C ASP A 129 -0.69 4.71 9.97
N TRP A 130 -0.97 5.90 9.45
CA TRP A 130 -1.89 6.86 10.08
C TRP A 130 -3.28 6.29 10.30
N TRP A 131 -3.82 5.56 9.33
CA TRP A 131 -5.14 4.95 9.42
C TRP A 131 -5.19 3.82 10.44
N ASP A 132 -4.10 3.10 10.63
CA ASP A 132 -4.00 2.11 11.70
C ASP A 132 -4.07 2.75 13.09
N TYR A 133 -3.48 3.94 13.28
CA TYR A 133 -3.67 4.69 14.53
C TYR A 133 -5.09 5.23 14.67
N VAL A 134 -5.64 5.85 13.60
CA VAL A 134 -6.99 6.44 13.61
C VAL A 134 -8.06 5.40 13.95
N PHE A 135 -7.93 4.18 13.41
CA PHE A 135 -8.93 3.12 13.60
C PHE A 135 -8.53 2.08 14.65
N GLY A 136 -7.44 2.30 15.40
CA GLY A 136 -7.01 1.42 16.50
C GLY A 136 -6.55 0.03 16.05
N THR A 137 -6.00 -0.09 14.84
CA THR A 137 -5.47 -1.34 14.28
C THR A 137 -3.94 -1.37 14.20
N TYR A 138 -3.24 -0.34 14.70
CA TYR A 138 -1.78 -0.37 14.80
C TYR A 138 -1.33 -1.35 15.89
N LYS A 139 -0.51 -2.33 15.52
CA LYS A 139 0.07 -3.29 16.45
C LYS A 139 1.60 -3.28 16.32
N PRO A 140 2.35 -2.81 17.32
CA PRO A 140 3.80 -2.84 17.26
C PRO A 140 4.30 -4.29 17.24
N ALA A 141 5.47 -4.49 16.63
CA ALA A 141 6.16 -5.76 16.59
C ALA A 141 7.67 -5.56 16.71
N ASP A 142 8.33 -6.54 17.31
CA ASP A 142 9.77 -6.69 17.17
C ASP A 142 10.03 -7.43 15.85
N TRP A 143 10.49 -6.69 14.83
CA TRP A 143 10.54 -7.17 13.44
C TRP A 143 11.96 -7.19 12.87
N LEU A 144 12.90 -6.48 13.50
CA LEU A 144 14.25 -6.34 13.01
C LEU A 144 15.13 -7.41 13.65
N THR A 145 15.33 -8.52 12.95
CA THR A 145 16.23 -9.58 13.43
C THR A 145 17.69 -9.25 13.09
N PRO A 146 18.67 -9.82 13.82
CA PRO A 146 20.08 -9.67 13.49
C PRO A 146 20.41 -10.08 12.05
N GLU A 147 19.73 -11.10 11.51
CA GLU A 147 19.92 -11.56 10.13
C GLU A 147 19.46 -10.51 9.12
N LEU A 148 18.30 -9.89 9.35
CA LEU A 148 17.78 -8.79 8.52
C LEU A 148 18.67 -7.55 8.59
N SER A 149 19.18 -7.22 9.77
CA SER A 149 20.11 -6.11 9.97
C SER A 149 21.43 -6.29 9.25
N ASN A 150 21.84 -7.54 9.01
CA ASN A 150 23.11 -7.89 8.36
C ASN A 150 22.96 -8.25 6.87
N GLN A 151 21.76 -8.11 6.29
CA GLN A 151 21.57 -8.40 4.86
C GLN A 151 22.38 -7.43 3.99
N PRO A 152 23.08 -7.92 2.95
CA PRO A 152 23.79 -7.05 2.04
C PRO A 152 22.82 -6.07 1.39
N HIS A 153 23.24 -4.80 1.27
CA HIS A 153 22.42 -3.73 0.70
C HIS A 153 22.00 -4.06 -0.74
N ARG A 154 20.85 -4.72 -0.91
CA ARG A 154 20.25 -4.87 -2.24
C ARG A 154 19.77 -3.51 -2.72
N HIS A 155 20.26 -3.02 -3.87
CA HIS A 155 19.87 -1.70 -4.39
C HIS A 155 18.36 -1.60 -4.63
N TYR A 156 17.80 -0.39 -4.58
CA TYR A 156 16.36 -0.15 -4.77
C TYR A 156 15.79 -0.66 -6.12
N TRP A 157 16.68 -0.92 -7.09
CA TRP A 157 16.35 -1.44 -8.42
C TRP A 157 16.28 -2.96 -8.48
N GLN A 158 16.75 -3.67 -7.44
CA GLN A 158 16.78 -5.14 -7.36
C GLN A 158 15.46 -5.74 -6.85
N LEU A 159 14.39 -4.95 -6.85
CA LEU A 159 13.05 -5.46 -6.55
C LEU A 159 12.57 -6.41 -7.63
N LYS A 160 11.68 -7.32 -7.25
CA LYS A 160 10.90 -8.07 -8.21
C LYS A 160 9.95 -7.11 -8.96
N TRP A 161 10.26 -6.80 -10.22
CA TRP A 161 9.41 -5.92 -11.03
C TRP A 161 8.24 -6.64 -11.71
N ARG A 162 8.35 -7.96 -11.93
CA ARG A 162 7.36 -8.82 -12.60
C ARG A 162 7.08 -10.09 -11.79
#